data_AF-A0AAE9R484-F1
#
_entry.id   AF-A0AAE9R484-F1
#
_cell.length_a   1.000
_cell.length_b   1.000
_cell.length_c   1.000
_cell.angle_alpha   90.00
_cell.angle_beta   90.00
_cell.angle_gamma   90.00
#
_symmetry.space_group_name_H-M   'P 1'
#
loop_
_entity.id
_entity.type
_entity.pdbx_description
1 polymer ?
#
loop_
_entity_poly.entity_id
_entity_poly.type
_entity_poly.pdbx_seq_one_letter_code
_entity_poly.pdbx_strand_id
1 'polypeptide(L)' 'MKTLQQLLAKAKAYLLQQRSIDMMIKLFAINIVEGRFPFNKVPTILKAKVKEQIVLIVGDDNQELIKELTESKEE' A
#
# COMPACT_ATOMS: atom_id res chain seq x y z
N MET A 1 -2.40 8.15 36.27
CA MET A 1 -1.32 8.49 35.31
C MET A 1 -0.81 7.20 34.68
N LYS A 2 -0.52 7.18 33.38
CA LYS A 2 0.06 5.99 32.73
C LYS A 2 1.55 5.90 33.08
N THR A 3 2.05 4.69 33.29
CA THR A 3 3.48 4.49 33.56
C THR A 3 4.30 4.64 32.28
N LEU A 4 5.60 4.96 32.42
CA LEU A 4 6.52 5.05 31.28
C LEU A 4 6.52 3.74 30.46
N GLN A 5 6.46 2.58 31.13
CA GLN A 5 6.38 1.28 30.49
C GLN A 5 5.12 1.12 29.63
N GLN A 6 3.96 1.58 30.10
CA GLN A 6 2.71 1.54 29.34
C GLN A 6 2.75 2.45 28.10
N LEU A 7 3.38 3.63 28.21
CA LEU A 7 3.58 4.52 27.07
C LEU A 7 4.51 3.90 26.02
N LEU A 8 5.62 3.30 26.45
CA LEU A 8 6.55 2.60 25.55
C LEU A 8 5.89 1.42 24.84
N ALA A 9 5.09 0.61 25.56
CA ALA A 9 4.37 -0.50 24.95
C ALA A 9 3.38 -0.02 23.88
N LYS A 10 2.63 1.06 24.14
CA LYS A 10 1.70 1.65 23.18
C LYS A 10 2.41 2.19 21.94
N ALA A 11 3.55 2.86 22.12
CA ALA A 11 4.36 3.35 20.99
C ALA A 11 4.88 2.20 20.12
N LYS A 12 5.38 1.12 20.73
CA LYS A 12 5.82 -0.09 20.00
C LYS A 12 4.68 -0.72 19.21
N ALA A 13 3.49 -0.86 19.80
CA ALA A 13 2.32 -1.41 19.13
C ALA A 13 1.89 -0.56 17.92
N TYR A 14 1.91 0.77 18.07
CA TYR A 14 1.60 1.69 16.98
C TYR A 14 2.61 1.58 15.82
N LEU A 15 3.91 1.48 16.12
CA LEU A 15 4.95 1.30 15.10
C LEU A 15 4.80 -0.05 14.37
N LEU A 16 4.49 -1.12 15.09
CA LEU A 16 4.22 -2.43 14.49
C LEU A 16 3.00 -2.38 13.57
N GLN A 17 1.92 -1.73 14.01
CA GLN A 17 0.72 -1.55 13.20
C GLN A 17 1.03 -0.77 11.90
N GLN A 18 1.79 0.33 11.98
CA GLN A 18 2.20 1.08 10.80
C GLN A 18 3.03 0.23 9.84
N ARG A 19 4.03 -0.51 10.35
CA ARG A 19 4.86 -1.40 9.52
C ARG A 19 4.05 -2.49 8.81
N SER A 20 3.06 -3.07 9.49
CA SER A 20 2.17 -4.06 8.89
C SER A 20 1.31 -3.47 7.77
N ILE A 21 0.80 -2.25 7.95
CA ILE A 21 0.05 -1.54 6.90
C ILE A 21 0.96 -1.22 5.70
N ASP A 22 2.16 -0.72 5.95
CA ASP A 22 3.14 -0.40 4.89
C ASP A 22 3.52 -1.65 4.08
N MET A 23 3.70 -2.78 4.75
CA MET A 23 3.99 -4.06 4.09
C MET A 23 2.82 -4.53 3.22
N MET A 24 1.59 -4.36 3.70
CA MET A 24 0.39 -4.70 2.95
C MET A 24 0.26 -3.86 1.67
N ILE A 25 0.53 -2.56 1.75
CA ILE A 25 0.52 -1.65 0.59
C ILE A 25 1.54 -2.11 -0.46
N LYS A 26 2.77 -2.45 -0.04
CA LYS A 26 3.83 -2.95 -0.93
C LYS A 26 3.44 -4.27 -1.60
N LEU A 27 2.85 -5.21 -0.85
CA LEU A 27 2.39 -6.48 -1.40
C LEU A 27 1.27 -6.29 -2.43
N PHE A 28 0.32 -5.37 -2.19
CA PHE A 28 -0.67 -5.02 -3.21
C PHE A 28 -0.02 -4.49 -4.48
N ALA A 29 0.88 -3.51 -4.36
CA ALA A 29 1.53 -2.90 -5.51
C ALA A 29 2.30 -3.93 -6.35
N ILE A 30 3.10 -4.80 -5.71
CA ILE A 30 3.83 -5.88 -6.38
C ILE A 30 2.88 -6.82 -7.11
N ASN A 31 1.81 -7.29 -6.45
CA ASN A 31 0.87 -8.23 -7.08
C ASN A 31 0.07 -7.60 -8.23
N ILE A 32 -0.15 -6.29 -8.20
CA ILE A 32 -0.79 -5.55 -9.29
C ILE A 32 0.16 -5.43 -10.49
N VAL A 33 1.40 -5.02 -10.25
CA VAL A 33 2.44 -4.94 -11.30
C VAL A 33 2.70 -6.30 -11.94
N GLU A 34 2.67 -7.38 -11.16
CA GLU A 34 2.83 -8.76 -11.67
C GLU A 34 1.54 -9.34 -12.30
N GLY A 35 0.44 -8.58 -12.37
CA GLY A 35 -0.83 -9.03 -12.96
C GLY A 35 -1.56 -10.11 -12.17
N ARG A 36 -1.19 -10.34 -10.90
CA ARG A 36 -1.79 -11.35 -10.01
C ARG A 36 -2.97 -10.84 -9.19
N PHE A 37 -3.16 -9.52 -9.12
CA PHE A 37 -4.25 -8.90 -8.36
C PHE A 37 -4.74 -7.63 -9.06
N PRO A 38 -6.06 -7.40 -9.19
CA PRO A 38 -6.57 -6.22 -9.87
C PRO A 38 -6.63 -5.01 -8.91
N PHE A 39 -6.25 -3.81 -9.40
CA PHE A 39 -6.25 -2.58 -8.58
C PHE A 39 -7.64 -2.18 -8.08
N ASN A 40 -8.70 -2.50 -8.82
CA ASN A 40 -10.08 -2.19 -8.42
C ASN A 40 -10.50 -2.86 -7.09
N LYS A 41 -9.91 -4.02 -6.75
CA LYS A 41 -10.14 -4.78 -5.50
C LYS A 41 -9.31 -4.29 -4.30
N VAL A 42 -8.42 -3.32 -4.49
CA VAL A 42 -7.68 -2.71 -3.37
C VAL A 42 -8.67 -1.92 -2.48
N PRO A 43 -8.61 -2.05 -1.14
CA PRO A 43 -9.45 -1.25 -0.25
C PRO A 43 -9.30 0.25 -0.52
N THR A 44 -10.42 0.98 -0.59
CA THR A 44 -10.46 2.41 -0.96
C THR A 44 -9.47 3.27 -0.17
N ILE A 45 -9.33 3.02 1.13
CA ILE A 45 -8.44 3.78 2.04
C ILE A 45 -6.96 3.59 1.65
N LEU A 46 -6.60 2.45 1.04
CA LEU A 46 -5.22 2.12 0.67
C LEU A 46 -4.89 2.48 -0.79
N LYS A 47 -5.90 2.70 -1.66
CA LYS A 47 -5.70 2.89 -3.11
C LYS A 47 -4.67 3.96 -3.46
N ALA A 48 -4.71 5.12 -2.81
CA ALA A 48 -3.77 6.21 -3.08
C ALA A 48 -2.32 5.78 -2.80
N LYS A 49 -2.07 5.18 -1.62
CA LYS A 49 -0.74 4.71 -1.23
C LYS A 49 -0.27 3.52 -2.07
N VAL A 50 -1.18 2.64 -2.48
CA VAL A 50 -0.84 1.54 -3.39
C VAL A 50 -0.45 2.09 -4.76
N LYS A 51 -1.17 3.10 -5.28
CA LYS A 51 -0.81 3.79 -6.52
C LYS A 51 0.57 4.43 -6.44
N GLU A 52 0.88 5.14 -5.35
CA GLU A 52 2.22 5.69 -5.10
C GLU A 52 3.30 4.59 -5.15
N GLN A 53 3.06 3.42 -4.54
CA GLN A 53 4.02 2.31 -4.60
C GLN A 53 4.13 1.68 -6.01
N ILE A 54 3.03 1.60 -6.77
CA ILE A 54 3.07 1.16 -8.18
C ILE A 54 3.96 2.10 -8.99
N VAL A 55 3.78 3.41 -8.82
CA VAL A 55 4.63 4.42 -9.47
C VAL A 55 6.11 4.23 -9.12
N LEU A 56 6.44 3.97 -7.85
CA LEU A 56 7.82 3.71 -7.42
C LEU A 56 8.41 2.43 -8.01
N ILE A 57 7.61 1.38 -8.20
CA ILE A 57 8.07 0.09 -8.75
C ILE A 57 8.26 0.18 -10.26
N VAL A 58 7.31 0.82 -10.96
CA VAL A 58 7.25 0.87 -12.42
C VAL A 58 8.12 2.01 -12.98
N GLY A 59 8.33 3.07 -12.21
CA GLY A 59 9.02 4.29 -12.65
C GLY A 59 8.05 5.34 -13.17
N ASP A 60 8.27 6.60 -12.77
CA ASP A 60 7.45 7.76 -13.15
C ASP A 60 7.43 8.03 -14.66
N ASP A 61 8.40 7.54 -15.41
CA ASP A 61 8.50 7.66 -16.87
C ASP A 61 7.52 6.76 -17.62
N ASN A 62 6.97 5.73 -16.97
CA ASN A 62 6.10 4.71 -17.57
C ASN A 62 4.60 5.00 -17.33
N GLN A 63 4.16 6.22 -17.63
CA GLN A 63 2.80 6.70 -17.35
C GLN A 63 1.68 5.86 -18.00
N GLU A 64 1.91 5.33 -19.20
CA GLU A 64 0.94 4.48 -19.90
C GLU A 64 0.66 3.17 -19.14
N LEU A 65 1.72 2.53 -18.64
CA LEU A 65 1.61 1.30 -17.86
C LEU A 65 0.97 1.57 -16.49
N ILE A 66 1.34 2.68 -15.83
CA ILE A 66 0.71 3.09 -14.56
C ILE A 66 -0.80 3.29 -14.76
N LYS A 67 -1.19 3.90 -15.87
CA LYS A 67 -2.60 4.10 -16.23
C LYS A 67 -3.30 2.75 -16.43
N GLU A 68 -2.73 1.85 -17.23
CA GLU A 68 -3.31 0.52 -17.45
C GLU A 68 -3.49 -0.28 -16.15
N LEU A 69 -2.51 -0.23 -15.24
CA LEU A 69 -2.55 -0.97 -13.99
C LEU A 69 -3.54 -0.39 -12.97
N THR A 70 -3.87 0.90 -13.06
CA THR A 70 -4.65 1.62 -12.04
C THR A 70 -6.05 2.03 -12.48
N GLU A 71 -6.33 2.03 -13.79
CA GLU A 71 -7.68 2.18 -14.32
C GLU A 71 -8.38 0.83 -14.31
N SER A 72 -9.57 0.79 -13.69
CA SER A 72 -10.40 -0.40 -13.66
C SER A 72 -10.79 -0.78 -15.09
N LYS A 73 -10.38 -1.96 -15.57
CA LYS A 73 -11.16 -2.66 -16.60
C LYS A 73 -12.41 -3.15 -15.86
N GLU A 74 -13.54 -2.45 -16.04
CA GLU A 74 -14.85 -2.96 -15.64
C GLU A 74 -15.14 -4.18 -16.54
N GLU A 75 -15.01 -5.37 -15.99
CA GLU A 75 -15.57 -6.61 -16.52
C GLU A 75 -16.72 -7.07 -15.61
#